data_AF-A0A8R1III8-F1
#
_entry.id   AF-A0A8R1III8-F1
#
_cell.length_a   1.000
_cell.length_b   1.000
_cell.length_c   1.000
_cell.angle_alpha   90.00
_cell.angle_beta   90.00
_cell.angle_gamma   90.00
#
_symmetry.space_group_name_H-M   'P 1'
#
loop_
_entity.id
_entity.type
_entity.pdbx_description
1 polymer ?
#
loop_
_entity_poly.entity_id
_entity_poly.type
_entity_poly.pdbx_seq_one_letter_code
_entity_poly.pdbx_strand_id
1 'polypeptide(L)'
;MYTLAVLARCHFWRIFPPEQADDHNPLDVELHVEDNFPYSEIQNLLTPAECKILRSVIDVSERDLFVKELEKRVQNFWPAAKFSTVSCTNRSEAREAKCDRPIVLSAEPADCGEWLGKWFTGCAAVFCDDKKILD
;
A
#
# COMPACT_ATOMS: atom_id res chain seq x y z
N MET A 1 -6.10 -50.02 41.24
CA MET A 1 -6.14 -49.96 39.77
C MET A 1 -7.07 -48.80 39.41
N TYR A 2 -6.68 -47.65 38.88
CA TYR A 2 -5.45 -47.18 38.22
C TYR A 2 -5.16 -45.73 38.64
N THR A 3 -3.87 -45.44 38.80
CA THR A 3 -3.22 -44.13 38.74
C THR A 3 -3.48 -43.42 37.42
N LEU A 4 -3.55 -42.08 37.44
CA LEU A 4 -2.79 -41.23 36.51
C LEU A 4 -2.74 -39.78 37.02
N ALA A 5 -1.53 -39.36 37.37
CA ALA A 5 -1.16 -37.98 37.62
C ALA A 5 -1.10 -37.21 36.30
N VAL A 6 -1.52 -35.95 36.31
CA VAL A 6 -1.04 -34.96 35.32
C VAL A 6 -0.64 -33.70 36.08
N LEU A 7 0.64 -33.68 36.47
CA LEU A 7 1.39 -32.47 36.75
C LEU A 7 1.61 -31.74 35.42
N ALA A 8 0.93 -30.62 35.21
CA ALA A 8 1.29 -29.68 34.16
C ALA A 8 1.88 -28.42 34.80
N ARG A 9 3.21 -28.42 34.95
CA ARG A 9 4.00 -27.19 35.11
C ARG A 9 3.91 -26.41 33.80
N CYS A 10 3.26 -25.25 33.83
CA CYS A 10 3.48 -24.20 32.83
C CYS A 10 4.38 -23.14 33.44
N HIS A 11 5.70 -23.34 33.33
CA HIS A 11 6.63 -22.21 33.33
C HIS A 11 6.62 -21.61 31.92
N PHE A 12 6.82 -20.28 31.83
CA PHE A 12 7.32 -19.56 30.66
C PHE A 12 6.28 -19.02 29.65
N TRP A 13 5.75 -17.81 29.90
CA TRP A 13 5.90 -16.58 29.09
C TRP A 13 4.93 -15.51 29.58
N ARG A 14 5.24 -14.23 29.35
CA ARG A 14 4.40 -13.05 29.64
C ARG A 14 2.91 -13.34 29.43
N ILE A 15 2.18 -13.56 30.52
CA ILE A 15 0.72 -13.67 30.51
C ILE A 15 0.22 -12.23 30.57
N PHE A 16 -0.12 -11.64 29.42
CA PHE A 16 -1.13 -10.59 29.47
C PHE A 16 -2.39 -11.23 30.06
N PRO A 17 -3.03 -10.60 31.06
CA PRO A 17 -4.26 -11.13 31.61
C PRO A 17 -5.26 -11.35 30.46
N PRO A 18 -6.11 -12.38 30.54
CA PRO A 18 -7.22 -12.49 29.61
C PRO A 18 -7.99 -11.17 29.60
N GLU A 19 -8.39 -10.72 28.41
CA GLU A 19 -9.18 -9.50 28.19
C GLU A 19 -10.23 -9.37 29.30
N GLN A 20 -10.18 -8.26 30.02
CA GLN A 20 -11.08 -8.02 31.13
C GLN A 20 -12.40 -7.47 30.58
N ALA A 21 -13.51 -7.73 31.28
CA ALA A 21 -14.82 -7.20 30.87
C ALA A 21 -14.80 -5.65 30.74
N ASP A 22 -13.94 -4.98 31.50
CA ASP A 22 -13.76 -3.54 31.50
C ASP A 22 -13.02 -3.01 30.26
N ASP A 23 -12.30 -3.86 29.52
CA ASP A 23 -11.65 -3.50 28.25
C ASP A 23 -12.68 -3.28 27.13
N HIS A 24 -13.90 -3.78 27.30
CA HIS A 24 -15.03 -3.54 26.39
C HIS A 24 -15.76 -2.21 26.66
N ASN A 25 -15.40 -1.49 27.73
CA ASN A 25 -16.05 -0.23 28.03
C ASN A 25 -15.59 0.83 27.01
N PRO A 26 -16.53 1.54 26.36
CA PRO A 26 -16.16 2.67 25.52
C PRO A 26 -15.42 3.70 26.39
N LEU A 27 -14.28 4.17 25.88
CA LEU A 27 -13.53 5.24 26.54
C LEU A 27 -14.43 6.50 26.58
N ASP A 28 -14.74 6.99 27.78
CA ASP A 28 -15.59 8.18 28.05
C ASP A 28 -14.85 9.50 27.76
N VAL A 29 -14.03 9.50 26.72
CA VAL A 29 -13.17 10.64 26.38
C VAL A 29 -13.50 11.04 24.95
N GLU A 30 -14.23 12.16 24.79
CA GLU A 30 -14.36 12.84 23.52
C GLU A 30 -13.01 13.48 23.16
N LEU A 31 -12.10 12.69 22.59
CA LEU A 31 -10.84 13.17 22.05
C LEU A 31 -11.12 13.88 20.72
N HIS A 32 -11.39 15.18 20.79
CA HIS A 32 -11.38 16.03 19.60
C HIS A 32 -9.93 16.30 19.20
N VAL A 33 -9.37 15.40 18.39
CA VAL A 33 -8.04 15.61 17.80
C VAL A 33 -8.21 16.55 16.62
N GLU A 34 -7.80 17.80 16.78
CA GLU A 34 -7.67 18.74 15.67
C GLU A 34 -6.50 18.31 14.78
N ASP A 35 -6.83 17.56 13.73
CA ASP A 35 -5.87 17.21 12.68
C ASP A 35 -5.63 18.42 11.78
N ASN A 36 -4.69 19.27 12.21
CA ASN A 36 -4.25 20.45 11.47
C ASN A 36 -3.27 20.10 10.34
N PHE A 37 -3.14 18.84 9.94
CA PHE A 37 -2.26 18.45 8.86
C PHE A 37 -2.83 18.96 7.51
N PRO A 38 -2.07 19.73 6.73
CA PRO A 38 -2.55 20.30 5.46
C PRO A 38 -2.52 19.25 4.35
N TYR A 39 -3.49 18.32 4.36
CA TYR A 39 -3.61 17.26 3.35
C TYR A 39 -3.70 17.80 1.91
N SER A 40 -4.18 19.03 1.74
CA SER A 40 -4.25 19.71 0.44
C SER A 40 -2.88 20.09 -0.14
N GLU A 41 -1.82 20.12 0.67
CA GLU A 41 -0.45 20.43 0.25
C GLU A 41 0.34 19.18 -0.12
N ILE A 42 -0.21 17.98 0.15
CA ILE A 42 0.39 16.72 -0.30
C ILE A 42 0.31 16.71 -1.83
N GLN A 43 1.46 16.87 -2.48
CA GLN A 43 1.56 16.74 -3.93
C GLN A 43 1.14 15.32 -4.31
N ASN A 44 -0.02 15.19 -4.94
CA ASN A 44 -0.40 13.94 -5.57
C ASN A 44 0.68 13.59 -6.60
N LEU A 45 1.18 12.36 -6.55
CA LEU A 45 2.16 11.84 -7.51
C LEU A 45 1.64 11.92 -8.95
N LEU A 46 0.31 11.85 -9.10
CA LEU A 46 -0.41 11.90 -10.36
C LEU A 46 -1.58 12.88 -10.29
N THR A 47 -1.79 13.61 -11.38
CA THR A 47 -2.99 14.40 -11.62
C THR A 47 -4.00 13.62 -12.47
N PRO A 48 -5.30 13.98 -12.44
CA PRO A 48 -6.31 13.32 -13.27
C PRO A 48 -6.02 13.35 -14.78
N ALA A 49 -5.38 14.43 -15.27
CA ALA A 49 -4.95 14.55 -16.66
C ALA A 49 -3.81 13.57 -17.00
N GLU A 50 -2.85 13.42 -16.10
CA GLU A 50 -1.73 12.48 -16.25
C GLU A 50 -2.19 11.02 -16.22
N CYS A 51 -3.18 10.68 -15.38
CA CYS A 51 -3.79 9.34 -15.41
C CYS A 51 -4.48 9.03 -16.75
N LYS A 52 -5.01 10.05 -17.44
CA LYS A 52 -5.57 9.88 -18.79
C LYS A 52 -4.46 9.52 -19.80
N ILE A 53 -3.26 10.09 -19.65
CA ILE A 53 -2.09 9.76 -20.47
C ILE A 53 -1.65 8.31 -20.21
N LEU A 54 -1.58 7.88 -18.94
CA LEU A 54 -1.22 6.50 -18.60
C LEU A 54 -2.19 5.46 -19.16
N ARG A 55 -3.48 5.83 -19.30
CA ARG A 55 -4.53 4.98 -19.88
C ARG A 55 -4.58 5.02 -21.41
N SER A 56 -3.98 6.03 -22.06
CA SER A 56 -4.12 6.19 -23.50
C SER A 56 -3.37 5.07 -24.23
N VAL A 57 -4.06 4.41 -25.16
CA VAL A 57 -3.49 3.33 -25.99
C VAL A 57 -2.83 3.90 -27.25
N ILE A 58 -3.13 5.16 -27.58
CA ILE A 58 -2.86 5.76 -28.90
C ILE A 58 -1.47 6.40 -28.95
N ASP A 59 -1.03 7.07 -27.88
CA ASP A 59 0.18 7.90 -27.88
C ASP A 59 1.27 7.32 -26.95
N VAL A 60 1.84 6.19 -27.39
CA VAL A 60 2.86 5.44 -26.64
C VAL A 60 4.11 6.28 -26.38
N SER A 61 4.50 7.17 -27.30
CA SER A 61 5.68 8.04 -27.17
C SER A 61 5.52 9.09 -26.06
N GLU A 62 4.35 9.71 -25.96
CA GLU A 62 4.04 10.69 -24.90
C GLU A 62 3.97 10.00 -23.54
N ARG A 63 3.36 8.81 -23.51
CA ARG A 63 3.30 7.98 -22.31
C ARG A 63 4.69 7.60 -21.80
N ASP A 64 5.59 7.16 -22.68
CA ASP A 64 6.94 6.73 -22.28
C ASP A 64 7.80 7.91 -21.81
N LEU A 65 7.63 9.11 -22.38
CA LEU A 65 8.25 10.34 -21.87
C LEU A 65 7.72 10.68 -20.47
N PHE A 66 6.41 10.60 -20.29
CA PHE A 66 5.75 10.88 -19.01
C PHE A 66 6.16 9.89 -17.93
N VAL A 67 6.24 8.59 -18.25
CA VAL A 67 6.68 7.55 -17.30
C VAL A 67 8.07 7.84 -16.77
N LYS A 68 9.00 8.37 -17.58
CA LYS A 68 10.33 8.78 -17.11
C LYS A 68 10.30 9.96 -16.15
N GLU A 69 9.37 10.90 -16.37
CA GLU A 69 9.18 12.02 -15.45
C GLU A 69 8.55 11.53 -14.14
N LEU A 70 7.54 10.68 -14.23
CA LEU A 70 6.88 10.05 -13.10
C LEU A 70 7.87 9.21 -12.28
N GLU A 71 8.76 8.47 -12.94
CA GLU A 71 9.83 7.71 -12.28
C GLU A 71 10.73 8.64 -11.45
N LYS A 72 11.12 9.81 -11.96
CA LYS A 72 11.90 10.80 -11.19
C LYS A 72 11.12 11.32 -9.98
N ARG A 73 9.81 11.57 -10.14
CA ARG A 73 8.95 12.00 -9.02
C ARG A 73 8.86 10.91 -7.95
N VAL A 74 8.69 9.66 -8.35
CA VAL A 74 8.70 8.50 -7.43
C VAL A 74 10.07 8.35 -6.76
N GLN A 75 11.17 8.59 -7.49
CA GLN A 75 12.53 8.53 -6.95
C GLN A 75 12.82 9.57 -5.88
N ASN A 76 12.12 10.71 -5.86
CA ASN A 76 12.24 11.68 -4.78
C ASN A 76 11.80 11.11 -3.43
N PHE A 77 10.84 10.17 -3.43
CA PHE A 77 10.36 9.48 -2.24
C PHE A 77 11.08 8.14 -2.03
N TRP A 78 11.34 7.40 -3.11
CA TRP A 78 12.00 6.09 -3.11
C TRP A 78 13.20 6.10 -4.08
N PRO A 79 14.40 6.47 -3.62
CA PRO A 79 15.56 6.68 -4.50
C PRO A 79 16.01 5.47 -5.34
N ALA A 80 15.67 4.26 -4.92
CA ALA A 80 16.00 3.02 -5.62
C ALA A 80 14.82 2.46 -6.44
N ALA A 81 13.71 3.20 -6.53
CA ALA A 81 12.58 2.83 -7.36
C ALA A 81 12.91 2.94 -8.85
N LYS A 82 12.55 1.90 -9.59
CA LYS A 82 12.64 1.84 -11.05
C LYS A 82 11.30 1.53 -11.66
N PHE A 83 11.05 2.09 -12.84
CA PHE A 83 9.87 1.75 -13.61
C PHE A 83 9.88 0.26 -14.00
N SER A 84 8.75 -0.43 -13.80
CA SER A 84 8.57 -1.83 -14.19
C SER A 84 7.64 -1.96 -15.38
N THR A 85 6.38 -1.55 -15.23
CA THR A 85 5.38 -1.69 -16.29
C THR A 85 4.18 -0.77 -16.04
N VAL A 86 3.50 -0.38 -17.11
CA VAL A 86 2.12 0.10 -17.05
C VAL A 86 1.23 -1.03 -17.54
N SER A 87 0.22 -1.41 -16.77
CA SER A 87 -0.74 -2.46 -17.13
C SER A 87 -2.13 -1.89 -17.06
N CYS A 88 -2.87 -1.99 -18.16
CA CYS A 88 -4.28 -1.62 -18.25
C CYS A 88 -5.10 -2.86 -18.56
N THR A 89 -5.82 -3.35 -17.57
CA THR A 89 -6.64 -4.56 -17.66
C THR A 89 -8.04 -4.33 -17.16
N ASN A 90 -8.94 -5.26 -17.48
CA ASN A 90 -10.29 -5.20 -16.94
C ASN A 90 -10.24 -5.26 -15.40
N ARG A 91 -11.11 -4.49 -14.76
CA ARG A 91 -11.21 -4.36 -13.29
C ARG A 91 -11.43 -5.68 -12.55
N SER A 92 -11.89 -6.71 -13.26
CA SER A 92 -12.18 -8.04 -12.72
C SER A 92 -10.95 -8.95 -12.56
N GLU A 93 -9.81 -8.61 -13.19
CA GLU A 93 -8.57 -9.40 -13.09
C GLU A 93 -7.63 -8.77 -12.05
N ALA A 94 -7.51 -9.43 -10.89
CA ALA A 94 -6.51 -9.06 -9.89
C ALA A 94 -5.12 -9.57 -10.30
N ARG A 95 -4.12 -8.69 -10.22
CA ARG A 95 -2.73 -9.00 -10.54
C ARG A 95 -1.83 -8.69 -9.36
N GLU A 96 -0.79 -9.48 -9.24
CA GLU A 96 0.27 -9.29 -8.26
C GLU A 96 1.48 -8.63 -8.92
N ALA A 97 2.05 -7.62 -8.26
CA ALA A 97 3.31 -7.05 -8.68
C ALA A 97 4.47 -8.03 -8.44
N LYS A 98 5.36 -8.15 -9.42
CA LYS A 98 6.41 -9.20 -9.47
C LYS A 98 7.66 -8.90 -8.63
N CYS A 99 7.68 -7.81 -7.89
CA CYS A 99 8.85 -7.39 -7.11
C CYS A 99 8.56 -7.37 -5.61
N ASP A 100 9.62 -7.43 -4.80
CA ASP A 100 9.54 -7.52 -3.34
C ASP A 100 8.87 -6.29 -2.73
N ARG A 101 9.24 -5.10 -3.21
CA ARG A 101 8.65 -3.82 -2.79
C ARG A 101 8.03 -3.09 -3.97
N PRO A 102 6.77 -3.38 -4.30
CA PRO A 102 6.06 -2.72 -5.38
C PRO A 102 5.45 -1.40 -4.91
N ILE A 103 5.63 -0.38 -5.72
CA ILE A 103 4.93 0.90 -5.63
C ILE A 103 3.98 0.93 -6.81
N VAL A 104 2.71 0.61 -6.57
CA VAL A 104 1.69 0.54 -7.61
C VAL A 104 0.83 1.79 -7.52
N LEU A 105 0.80 2.59 -8.58
CA LEU A 105 -0.03 3.78 -8.65
C LEU A 105 -1.23 3.51 -9.54
N SER A 106 -2.44 3.71 -9.01
CA SER A 106 -3.65 3.60 -9.81
C SER A 106 -3.71 4.71 -10.86
N ALA A 107 -4.10 4.32 -12.07
CA ALA A 107 -4.40 5.24 -13.16
C ALA A 107 -5.90 5.25 -13.51
N GLU A 108 -6.73 4.56 -12.73
CA GLU A 108 -8.18 4.52 -12.92
C GLU A 108 -8.82 5.89 -12.65
N PRO A 109 -9.98 6.21 -13.28
CA PRO A 109 -10.61 7.51 -13.10
C PRO A 109 -11.10 7.80 -11.67
N ALA A 110 -11.47 6.77 -10.91
CA ALA A 110 -12.08 6.91 -9.59
C ALA A 110 -11.04 7.13 -8.48
N ASP A 111 -9.84 6.58 -8.67
CA ASP A 111 -8.78 6.42 -7.67
C ASP A 111 -7.40 6.81 -8.25
N CYS A 112 -7.38 7.67 -9.28
CA CYS A 112 -6.17 8.14 -9.92
C CYS A 112 -5.15 8.70 -8.90
N GLY A 113 -3.94 8.14 -8.91
CA GLY A 113 -2.86 8.55 -8.03
C GLY A 113 -2.83 7.84 -6.68
N GLU A 114 -3.80 6.98 -6.40
CA GLU A 114 -3.81 6.18 -5.18
C GLU A 114 -2.71 5.11 -5.21
N TRP A 115 -2.04 4.92 -4.07
CA TRP A 115 -1.06 3.87 -3.90
C TRP A 115 -1.78 2.54 -3.64
N LEU A 116 -1.80 1.69 -4.66
CA LEU A 116 -2.28 0.32 -4.57
C LEU A 116 -1.20 -0.57 -3.94
N GLY A 117 -1.61 -1.52 -3.11
CA GLY A 117 -0.71 -2.50 -2.52
C GLY A 117 -0.08 -3.44 -3.56
N LYS A 118 0.46 -4.57 -3.09
CA LYS A 118 1.04 -5.59 -3.99
C LYS A 118 0.04 -6.13 -5.03
N TRP A 119 -1.25 -6.11 -4.69
CA TRP A 119 -2.34 -6.57 -5.53
C TRP A 119 -3.12 -5.39 -6.09
N PHE A 120 -3.36 -5.40 -7.39
CA PHE A 120 -4.08 -4.33 -8.08
C PHE A 120 -4.97 -4.85 -9.21
N THR A 121 -5.98 -4.06 -9.57
CA THR A 121 -6.89 -4.30 -10.69
C THR A 121 -6.93 -3.06 -11.58
N GLY A 122 -7.49 -3.17 -12.78
CA GLY A 122 -7.66 -2.00 -13.65
C GLY A 122 -6.37 -1.54 -14.34
N CYS A 123 -6.26 -0.23 -14.54
CA CYS A 123 -5.08 0.46 -15.02
C CYS A 123 -4.17 0.93 -13.89
N ALA A 124 -2.91 0.49 -13.88
CA ALA A 124 -1.93 0.92 -12.91
C ALA A 124 -0.51 1.03 -13.50
N ALA A 125 0.28 1.95 -12.94
CA ALA A 125 1.71 2.08 -13.17
C ALA A 125 2.47 1.44 -12.01
N VAL A 126 3.37 0.50 -12.32
CA VAL A 126 4.13 -0.27 -11.34
C VAL A 126 5.58 0.17 -11.36
N PHE A 127 6.08 0.53 -10.19
CA PHE A 127 7.49 0.78 -9.90
C PHE A 127 7.98 -0.24 -8.88
N CYS A 128 9.24 -0.62 -8.95
CA CYS A 128 9.85 -1.58 -8.05
C CYS A 128 11.03 -0.91 -7.33
N ASP A 129 11.02 -0.97 -6.00
CA ASP A 129 12.13 -0.51 -5.16
C ASP A 129 13.04 -1.69 -4.82
N ASP A 130 14.30 -1.62 -5.25
CA ASP A 130 15.30 -2.69 -5.07
C ASP A 130 15.85 -2.76 -3.63
N LYS A 131 15.39 -1.91 -2.69
CA LYS A 131 15.81 -1.98 -1.29
C LYS A 131 15.37 -3.31 -0.67
N LYS A 132 16.33 -4.21 -0.46
CA LYS A 132 16.17 -5.38 0.39
C LYS A 132 15.85 -4.94 1.81
N ILE A 133 14.73 -5.42 2.33
CA ILE A 133 14.45 -5.38 3.76
C ILE A 133 15.47 -6.32 4.40
N LEU A 134 16.32 -5.79 5.27
CA LEU A 134 17.07 -6.62 6.20
C LEU A 134 16.05 -7.09 7.23
N ASP A 135 15.60 -8.34 7.11
CA ASP A 135 14.77 -9.03 8.10
C ASP A 135 15.48 -9.11 9.46
#